data_AF-A0A257X1Q0-F1
#
_entry.id   AF-A0A257X1Q0-F1
#
_cell.length_a   1.000
_cell.length_b   1.000
_cell.length_c   1.000
_cell.angle_alpha   90.00
_cell.angle_beta   90.00
_cell.angle_gamma   90.00
#
_symmetry.space_group_name_H-M   'P 1'
#
loop_
_entity.id
_entity.type
_entity.pdbx_description
1 polymer ?
#
loop_
_entity_poly.entity_id
_entity_poly.type
_entity_poly.pdbx_seq_one_letter_code
_entity_poly.pdbx_strand_id
1 'polypeptide(L)'
;QKSAVSVDEIFRMMEAMYQRFSAEHDLRLGVPVPFSVQRYEKDITRLEKAFHQQFNTWLNMLTTEKRQLTQRFFETVAVQVRKHMEVVNRDVEHWLRAIMAPLENQVREHQKQLKRRLESVKRIHEATDTLEDRIEELRQSGVAINQQIEELARLRAALDAALKAAVIREMDAAA
;
A
#
# COMPACT_ATOMS: atom_id res chain seq x y z
N GLN A 1 1.73 35.72 7.68
CA GLN A 1 2.53 35.12 8.77
C GLN A 1 1.94 33.83 9.35
N LYS A 2 0.79 33.80 10.06
CA LYS A 2 0.23 32.53 10.62
C LYS A 2 0.01 31.42 9.58
N SER A 3 -0.51 31.75 8.40
CA SER A 3 -0.76 30.76 7.34
C SER A 3 0.50 30.16 6.72
N ALA A 4 1.61 30.90 6.66
CA ALA A 4 2.88 30.38 6.16
C ALA A 4 3.48 29.35 7.13
N VAL A 5 3.35 29.59 8.42
CA VAL A 5 3.82 28.68 9.48
C VAL A 5 3.07 27.34 9.45
N SER A 6 1.73 27.35 9.25
CA SER A 6 0.97 26.09 9.13
C SER A 6 1.30 25.27 7.89
N VAL A 7 1.58 25.92 6.75
CA VAL A 7 1.98 25.20 5.53
C VAL A 7 3.35 24.55 5.71
N ASP A 8 4.31 25.26 6.32
CA ASP A 8 5.63 24.70 6.66
C ASP A 8 5.54 23.55 7.66
N GLU A 9 4.63 23.62 8.63
CA GLU A 9 4.41 22.54 9.60
C GLU A 9 3.86 21.28 8.93
N ILE A 10 2.85 21.42 8.06
CA ILE A 10 2.32 20.31 7.25
C ILE A 10 3.41 19.74 6.33
N PHE A 11 4.23 20.60 5.73
CA PHE A 11 5.33 20.18 4.87
C PHE A 11 6.37 19.37 5.64
N ARG A 12 6.79 19.83 6.82
CA ARG A 12 7.71 19.10 7.72
C ARG A 12 7.13 17.77 8.18
N MET A 13 5.84 17.73 8.49
CA MET A 13 5.16 16.50 8.89
C MET A 13 5.12 15.48 7.73
N MET A 14 4.88 15.95 6.50
CA MET A 14 4.98 15.10 5.30
C MET A 14 6.41 14.67 5.01
N GLU A 15 7.40 15.54 5.15
CA GLU A 15 8.80 15.19 4.96
C GLU A 15 9.23 14.08 5.92
N ALA A 16 8.86 14.19 7.20
CA ALA A 16 9.08 13.14 8.20
C ALA A 16 8.36 11.83 7.84
N MET A 17 7.13 11.91 7.30
CA MET A 17 6.38 10.74 6.84
C MET A 17 7.06 10.08 5.64
N TYR A 18 7.50 10.84 4.64
CA TYR A 18 8.26 10.38 3.48
C TYR A 18 9.57 9.71 3.88
N GLN A 19 10.30 10.28 4.85
CA GLN A 19 11.55 9.69 5.35
C GLN A 19 11.33 8.37 6.10
N ARG A 20 10.35 8.30 7.01
CA ARG A 20 10.01 7.04 7.70
C ARG A 20 9.59 5.97 6.71
N PHE A 21 8.75 6.34 5.74
CA PHE A 21 8.26 5.39 4.74
C PHE A 21 9.37 4.91 3.79
N SER A 22 10.30 5.79 3.41
CA SER A 22 11.46 5.42 2.59
C SER A 22 12.41 4.47 3.33
N ALA A 23 12.63 4.71 4.63
CA ALA A 23 13.44 3.85 5.49
C ALA A 23 12.80 2.47 5.77
N GLU A 24 11.46 2.42 5.92
CA GLU A 24 10.73 1.17 6.20
C GLU A 24 10.44 0.34 4.93
N HIS A 25 10.36 0.96 3.76
CA HIS A 25 9.90 0.28 2.53
C HIS A 25 10.88 0.32 1.34
N ASP A 26 12.14 0.72 1.55
CA ASP A 26 13.21 0.79 0.53
C ASP A 26 12.79 1.49 -0.79
N LEU A 27 11.87 2.44 -0.67
CA LEU A 27 11.24 3.14 -1.78
C LEU A 27 11.74 4.58 -1.82
N ARG A 28 12.32 4.96 -2.96
CA ARG A 28 12.74 6.34 -3.25
C ARG A 28 11.53 7.17 -3.67
N LEU A 29 10.73 7.57 -2.68
CA LEU A 29 9.72 8.59 -2.88
C LEU A 29 10.44 9.93 -3.13
N GLY A 30 10.25 10.51 -4.31
CA GLY A 30 10.86 11.80 -4.66
C GLY A 30 10.44 12.89 -3.67
N VAL A 31 11.38 13.77 -3.32
CA VAL A 31 11.14 14.86 -2.35
C VAL A 31 9.95 15.71 -2.83
N PRO A 32 8.89 15.87 -2.03
CA PRO A 32 7.72 16.65 -2.44
C PRO A 32 8.12 18.12 -2.69
N VAL A 33 7.56 18.71 -3.75
CA VAL A 33 7.84 20.10 -4.11
C VAL A 33 7.21 21.02 -3.04
N PRO A 34 7.98 21.93 -2.41
CA PRO A 34 7.45 22.82 -1.39
C PRO A 34 6.44 23.81 -1.97
N PHE A 35 5.35 24.06 -1.24
CA PHE A 35 4.40 25.11 -1.57
C PHE A 35 4.84 26.43 -0.98
N SER A 36 5.12 27.41 -1.85
CA SER A 36 5.54 28.73 -1.41
C SER A 36 4.35 29.68 -1.30
N VAL A 37 4.00 30.04 -0.06
CA VAL A 37 3.01 31.10 0.24
C VAL A 37 3.52 32.49 -0.17
N GLN A 38 4.84 32.65 -0.32
CA GLN A 38 5.49 33.94 -0.63
C GLN A 38 5.10 34.49 -2.00
N ARG A 39 4.72 33.63 -2.96
CA ARG A 39 4.21 34.08 -4.26
C ARG A 39 2.89 34.82 -4.10
N TYR A 40 1.98 34.28 -3.29
CA TYR A 40 0.67 34.88 -3.05
C TYR A 40 0.78 36.13 -2.17
N GLU A 41 1.69 36.17 -1.20
CA GLU A 41 1.97 37.40 -0.45
C GLU A 41 2.43 38.53 -1.38
N LYS A 42 3.30 38.24 -2.36
CA LYS A 42 3.72 39.23 -3.37
C LYS A 42 2.57 39.69 -4.26
N ASP A 43 1.69 38.78 -4.67
CA ASP A 43 0.54 39.10 -5.50
C ASP A 43 -0.48 39.98 -4.74
N ILE A 44 -0.71 39.72 -3.44
CA ILE A 44 -1.54 40.56 -2.57
C ILE A 44 -0.92 41.95 -2.39
N THR A 45 0.38 42.06 -2.11
CA THR A 45 1.07 43.35 -1.98
C THR A 45 1.04 44.15 -3.29
N ARG A 46 1.11 43.48 -4.44
CA ARG A 46 0.99 44.13 -5.75
C ARG A 46 -0.43 44.66 -5.97
N LEU A 47 -1.44 43.88 -5.56
CA LEU A 47 -2.85 44.28 -5.60
C LEU A 47 -3.10 45.49 -4.69
N GLU A 48 -2.55 45.48 -3.48
CA GLU A 48 -2.61 46.58 -2.51
C GLU A 48 -1.97 47.87 -3.05
N LYS A 49 -0.81 47.77 -3.71
CA LYS A 49 -0.15 48.91 -4.36
C LYS A 49 -0.97 49.48 -5.52
N ALA A 50 -1.53 48.61 -6.37
CA ALA A 50 -2.39 49.02 -7.47
C ALA A 50 -3.64 49.75 -6.96
N PHE A 51 -4.26 49.25 -5.88
CA PHE A 51 -5.39 49.91 -5.25
C PHE A 51 -5.03 51.26 -4.63
N HIS A 52 -3.89 51.38 -3.92
CA HIS A 52 -3.43 52.67 -3.39
C HIS A 52 -3.17 53.70 -4.49
N GLN A 53 -2.60 53.29 -5.62
CA GLN A 53 -2.35 54.19 -6.77
C GLN A 53 -3.65 54.63 -7.44
N GLN A 54 -4.58 53.70 -7.68
CA GLN A 54 -5.90 54.03 -8.23
C GLN A 54 -6.70 54.93 -7.28
N PHE A 55 -6.61 54.68 -5.97
CA PHE A 55 -7.25 55.48 -4.94
C PHE A 55 -6.71 56.91 -4.92
N ASN A 56 -5.39 57.11 -4.85
CA ASN A 56 -4.79 58.44 -4.88
C ASN A 56 -5.12 59.20 -6.18
N THR A 57 -5.21 58.50 -7.31
CA THR A 57 -5.57 59.10 -8.60
C THR A 57 -7.04 59.53 -8.64
N TRP A 58 -7.96 58.70 -8.13
CA TRP A 58 -9.39 59.02 -8.06
C TRP A 58 -9.71 60.09 -7.01
N LEU A 59 -9.07 60.06 -5.83
CA LEU A 59 -9.25 61.06 -4.78
C LEU A 59 -8.79 62.44 -5.20
N ASN A 60 -7.68 62.51 -5.96
CA ASN A 60 -7.18 63.76 -6.51
C ASN A 60 -8.07 64.30 -7.65
N MET A 61 -8.82 63.43 -8.34
CA MET A 61 -9.65 63.80 -9.50
C MET A 61 -11.12 64.12 -9.14
N LEU A 62 -11.64 63.63 -8.01
CA LEU A 62 -13.08 63.66 -7.68
C LEU A 62 -13.36 64.10 -6.22
N THR A 63 -12.82 65.24 -5.81
CA THR A 63 -13.01 65.80 -4.45
C THR A 63 -14.46 66.15 -4.07
N THR A 64 -15.46 65.92 -4.93
CA THR A 64 -16.82 66.45 -4.80
C THR A 64 -17.90 65.46 -4.32
N GLU A 65 -17.73 64.13 -4.41
CA GLU A 65 -18.72 63.16 -3.86
C GLU A 65 -18.09 61.97 -3.12
N LYS A 66 -17.89 62.13 -1.80
CA LYS A 66 -17.09 61.21 -0.98
C LYS A 66 -17.80 59.91 -0.55
N ARG A 67 -19.13 59.88 -0.45
CA ARG A 67 -19.85 58.75 0.19
C ARG A 67 -20.09 57.55 -0.74
N GLN A 68 -20.58 57.77 -1.97
CA GLN A 68 -20.85 56.68 -2.92
C GLN A 68 -19.55 56.03 -3.45
N LEU A 69 -18.49 56.84 -3.58
CA LEU A 69 -17.17 56.38 -4.02
C LEU A 69 -16.58 55.36 -3.04
N THR A 70 -16.63 55.68 -1.75
CA THR A 70 -16.10 54.84 -0.68
C THR A 70 -16.84 53.50 -0.63
N GLN A 71 -18.17 53.50 -0.82
CA GLN A 71 -18.97 52.28 -0.81
C GLN A 71 -18.65 51.35 -2.00
N ARG A 72 -18.61 51.88 -3.23
CA ARG A 72 -18.24 51.09 -4.43
C ARG A 72 -16.80 50.58 -4.38
N PHE A 73 -15.90 51.35 -3.76
CA PHE A 73 -14.52 50.93 -3.51
C PHE A 73 -14.46 49.72 -2.57
N PHE A 74 -15.13 49.79 -1.41
CA PHE A 74 -15.19 48.67 -0.47
C PHE A 74 -15.81 47.42 -1.10
N GLU A 75 -16.89 47.58 -1.88
CA GLU A 75 -17.51 46.46 -2.60
C GLU A 75 -16.54 45.82 -3.61
N THR A 76 -15.82 46.64 -4.39
CA THR A 76 -14.87 46.14 -5.39
C THR A 76 -13.68 45.42 -4.75
N VAL A 77 -13.11 46.00 -3.69
CA VAL A 77 -12.00 45.40 -2.95
C VAL A 77 -12.44 44.09 -2.30
N ALA A 78 -13.62 44.05 -1.69
CA ALA A 78 -14.14 42.84 -1.06
C ALA A 78 -14.33 41.69 -2.07
N VAL A 79 -14.88 41.99 -3.26
CA VAL A 79 -15.03 41.00 -4.34
C VAL A 79 -13.66 40.48 -4.81
N GLN A 80 -12.68 41.37 -4.94
CA GLN A 80 -11.37 41.01 -5.47
C GLN A 80 -10.51 40.23 -4.46
N VAL A 81 -10.59 40.58 -3.17
CA VAL A 81 -9.99 39.80 -2.08
C VAL A 81 -10.61 38.41 -2.01
N ARG A 82 -11.94 38.29 -2.08
CA ARG A 82 -12.63 36.99 -2.08
C ARG A 82 -12.16 36.12 -3.24
N LYS A 83 -12.13 36.67 -4.46
CA LYS A 83 -11.66 35.95 -5.66
C LYS A 83 -10.21 35.49 -5.51
N HIS A 84 -9.35 36.30 -4.90
CA HIS A 84 -7.96 35.91 -4.66
C HIS A 84 -7.86 34.76 -3.65
N MET A 85 -8.60 34.82 -2.54
CA MET A 85 -8.66 33.72 -1.56
C MET A 85 -9.21 32.42 -2.14
N GLU A 86 -10.21 32.47 -3.03
CA GLU A 86 -10.73 31.29 -3.72
C GLU A 86 -9.68 30.60 -4.61
N VAL A 87 -8.85 31.40 -5.31
CA VAL A 87 -7.76 30.88 -6.14
C VAL A 87 -6.68 30.24 -5.26
N VAL A 88 -6.26 30.94 -4.20
CA VAL A 88 -5.25 30.43 -3.25
C VAL A 88 -5.70 29.12 -2.62
N ASN A 89 -6.95 29.03 -2.14
CA ASN A 89 -7.47 27.81 -1.53
C ASN A 89 -7.46 26.64 -2.52
N ARG A 90 -7.87 26.88 -3.77
CA ARG A 90 -7.86 25.86 -4.82
C ARG A 90 -6.45 25.36 -5.12
N ASP A 91 -5.48 26.26 -5.16
CA ASP A 91 -4.09 25.92 -5.44
C ASP A 91 -3.46 25.13 -4.28
N VAL A 92 -3.81 25.46 -3.03
CA VAL A 92 -3.43 24.67 -1.84
C VAL A 92 -4.05 23.28 -1.89
N GLU A 93 -5.34 23.15 -2.16
CA GLU A 93 -6.01 21.85 -2.27
C GLU A 93 -5.42 20.98 -3.38
N HIS A 94 -5.06 21.60 -4.51
CA HIS A 94 -4.43 20.89 -5.62
C HIS A 94 -3.03 20.40 -5.24
N TRP A 95 -2.25 21.24 -4.57
CA TRP A 95 -0.93 20.87 -4.06
C TRP A 95 -0.99 19.75 -3.02
N LEU A 96 -1.92 19.83 -2.07
CA LEU A 96 -2.13 18.76 -1.08
C LEU A 96 -2.48 17.43 -1.75
N ARG A 97 -3.40 17.44 -2.74
CA ARG A 97 -3.73 16.23 -3.51
C ARG A 97 -2.52 15.68 -4.27
N ALA A 98 -1.71 16.55 -4.87
CA ALA A 98 -0.52 16.12 -5.61
C ALA A 98 0.51 15.41 -4.71
N ILE A 99 0.65 15.82 -3.45
CA ILE A 99 1.59 15.16 -2.52
C ILE A 99 0.97 13.93 -1.84
N MET A 100 -0.35 13.92 -1.60
CA MET A 100 -1.02 12.75 -1.03
C MET A 100 -1.16 11.59 -2.01
N ALA A 101 -1.35 11.85 -3.31
CA ALA A 101 -1.58 10.81 -4.31
C ALA A 101 -0.47 9.73 -4.40
N PRO A 102 0.84 10.06 -4.34
CA PRO A 102 1.91 9.07 -4.25
C PRO A 102 1.80 8.17 -3.01
N LEU A 103 1.50 8.75 -1.84
CA LEU A 103 1.36 7.98 -0.59
C LEU A 103 0.18 7.00 -0.67
N GLU A 104 -0.97 7.46 -1.16
CA GLU A 104 -2.16 6.62 -1.34
C GLU A 104 -1.87 5.45 -2.29
N ASN A 105 -1.22 5.73 -3.42
CA ASN A 105 -0.84 4.69 -4.38
C ASN A 105 0.13 3.65 -3.78
N GLN A 106 1.10 4.10 -2.99
CA GLN A 106 2.06 3.19 -2.33
C GLN A 106 1.38 2.30 -1.29
N VAL A 107 0.53 2.87 -0.44
CA VAL A 107 -0.24 2.09 0.55
C VAL A 107 -1.09 1.03 -0.15
N ARG A 108 -1.76 1.40 -1.24
CA ARG A 108 -2.59 0.48 -2.03
C ARG A 108 -1.78 -0.65 -2.67
N GLU A 109 -0.60 -0.35 -3.20
CA GLU A 109 0.27 -1.37 -3.79
C GLU A 109 0.83 -2.32 -2.72
N HIS A 110 1.24 -1.79 -1.56
CA HIS A 110 1.71 -2.63 -0.45
C HIS A 110 0.61 -3.56 0.07
N GLN A 111 -0.62 -3.07 0.22
CA GLN A 111 -1.79 -3.90 0.57
C GLN A 111 -2.01 -5.04 -0.45
N LYS A 112 -1.88 -4.74 -1.74
CA LYS A 112 -1.99 -5.73 -2.81
C LYS A 112 -0.87 -6.77 -2.76
N GLN A 113 0.36 -6.36 -2.48
CA GLN A 113 1.49 -7.27 -2.31
C GLN A 113 1.30 -8.19 -1.10
N LEU A 114 0.87 -7.66 0.05
CA LEU A 114 0.55 -8.45 1.24
C LEU A 114 -0.53 -9.48 0.96
N LYS A 115 -1.61 -9.08 0.26
CA LYS A 115 -2.68 -10.01 -0.14
C LYS A 115 -2.15 -11.16 -1.01
N ARG A 116 -1.32 -10.86 -2.01
CA ARG A 116 -0.68 -11.89 -2.85
C ARG A 116 0.23 -12.82 -2.05
N ARG A 117 0.99 -12.29 -1.08
CA ARG A 117 1.83 -13.11 -0.20
C ARG A 117 0.97 -14.06 0.65
N LEU A 118 -0.14 -13.57 1.21
CA LEU A 118 -1.07 -14.38 1.99
C LEU A 118 -1.70 -15.51 1.16
N GLU A 119 -2.16 -15.20 -0.06
CA GLU A 119 -2.67 -16.21 -1.00
C GLU A 119 -1.61 -17.25 -1.38
N SER A 120 -0.36 -16.84 -1.53
CA SER A 120 0.75 -17.78 -1.79
C SER A 120 1.01 -18.70 -0.59
N VAL A 121 1.02 -18.16 0.62
CA VAL A 121 1.20 -18.96 1.85
C VAL A 121 0.06 -19.97 2.00
N LYS A 122 -1.18 -19.56 1.73
CA LYS A 122 -2.34 -20.45 1.76
C LYS A 122 -2.19 -21.62 0.77
N ARG A 123 -1.78 -21.34 -0.48
CA ARG A 123 -1.52 -22.39 -1.48
C ARG A 123 -0.40 -23.33 -1.09
N ILE A 124 0.66 -22.82 -0.45
CA ILE A 124 1.75 -23.66 0.06
C ILE A 124 1.20 -24.59 1.15
N HIS A 125 0.39 -24.07 2.07
CA HIS A 125 -0.22 -24.89 3.12
C HIS A 125 -1.11 -26.00 2.54
N GLU A 126 -2.00 -25.67 1.60
CA GLU A 126 -2.84 -26.66 0.90
C GLU A 126 -2.00 -27.73 0.17
N ALA A 127 -0.88 -27.33 -0.45
CA ALA A 127 0.04 -28.27 -1.09
C ALA A 127 0.77 -29.16 -0.07
N THR A 128 1.12 -28.61 1.10
CA THR A 128 1.69 -29.38 2.22
C THR A 128 0.69 -30.41 2.75
N ASP A 129 -0.57 -30.02 2.98
CA ASP A 129 -1.62 -30.93 3.45
C ASP A 129 -1.81 -32.09 2.44
N THR A 130 -1.86 -31.77 1.14
CA THR A 130 -1.94 -32.79 0.08
C THR A 130 -0.73 -33.72 0.05
N LEU A 131 0.47 -33.19 0.35
CA LEU A 131 1.69 -33.99 0.43
C LEU A 131 1.65 -34.91 1.65
N GLU A 132 1.15 -34.43 2.79
CA GLU A 132 0.97 -35.24 4.01
C GLU A 132 -0.01 -36.39 3.77
N ASP A 133 -1.16 -36.13 3.13
CA ASP A 133 -2.11 -37.16 2.73
C ASP A 133 -1.43 -38.22 1.85
N ARG A 134 -0.62 -37.78 0.87
CA ARG A 134 0.09 -38.71 -0.02
C ARG A 134 1.16 -39.53 0.69
N ILE A 135 1.85 -38.94 1.67
CA ILE A 135 2.82 -39.66 2.51
C ILE A 135 2.10 -40.74 3.32
N GLU A 136 0.94 -40.43 3.88
CA GLU A 136 0.15 -41.39 4.66
C GLU A 136 -0.37 -42.53 3.78
N GLU A 137 -0.90 -42.25 2.59
CA GLU A 137 -1.26 -43.27 1.60
C GLU A 137 -0.08 -44.20 1.28
N LEU A 138 1.11 -43.64 1.06
CA LEU A 138 2.32 -44.41 0.77
C LEU A 138 2.77 -45.26 1.97
N ARG A 139 2.66 -44.75 3.20
CA ARG A 139 2.93 -45.55 4.41
C ARG A 139 1.98 -46.73 4.51
N GLN A 140 0.68 -46.52 4.32
CA GLN A 140 -0.33 -47.57 4.38
C GLN A 140 -0.08 -48.64 3.31
N SER A 141 0.24 -48.22 2.08
CA SER A 141 0.62 -49.14 1.01
C SER A 141 1.88 -49.95 1.38
N GLY A 142 2.90 -49.31 1.96
CA GLY A 142 4.10 -49.99 2.44
C GLY A 142 3.82 -51.02 3.52
N VAL A 143 2.92 -50.72 4.48
CA VAL A 143 2.48 -51.68 5.50
C VAL A 143 1.78 -52.88 4.85
N ALA A 144 0.87 -52.64 3.91
CA ALA A 144 0.15 -53.71 3.21
C ALA A 144 1.10 -54.63 2.41
N ILE A 145 2.10 -54.05 1.72
CA ILE A 145 3.11 -54.82 0.99
C ILE A 145 3.95 -55.67 1.96
N ASN A 146 4.35 -55.11 3.10
CA ASN A 146 5.10 -55.88 4.11
C ASN A 146 4.28 -57.06 4.66
N GLN A 147 2.98 -56.88 4.88
CA GLN A 147 2.07 -57.97 5.29
C GLN A 147 2.01 -59.07 4.22
N GLN A 148 1.91 -58.71 2.95
CA GLN A 148 1.92 -59.68 1.85
C GLN A 148 3.25 -60.44 1.77
N ILE A 149 4.39 -59.78 1.99
CA ILE A 149 5.71 -60.42 2.04
C ILE A 149 5.78 -61.43 3.19
N GLU A 150 5.29 -61.07 4.38
CA GLU A 150 5.23 -61.99 5.52
C GLU A 150 4.33 -63.20 5.25
N GLU A 151 3.18 -62.99 4.61
CA GLU A 151 2.26 -64.07 4.25
C GLU A 151 2.89 -65.02 3.23
N LEU A 152 3.52 -64.49 2.18
CA LEU A 152 4.25 -65.28 1.20
C LEU A 152 5.42 -66.05 1.83
N ALA A 153 6.13 -65.44 2.78
CA ALA A 153 7.20 -66.11 3.51
C ALA A 153 6.67 -67.29 4.35
N ARG A 154 5.52 -67.13 5.02
CA ARG A 154 4.84 -68.21 5.75
C ARG A 154 4.39 -69.32 4.82
N LEU A 155 3.77 -68.99 3.69
CA LEU A 155 3.34 -69.97 2.69
C LEU A 155 4.53 -70.75 2.12
N ARG A 156 5.63 -70.06 1.80
CA ARG A 156 6.87 -70.71 1.35
C ARG A 156 7.41 -71.68 2.40
N ALA A 157 7.48 -71.26 3.67
CA ALA A 157 7.95 -72.12 4.75
C ALA A 157 7.06 -73.36 4.94
N ALA A 158 5.74 -73.20 4.84
CA ALA A 158 4.79 -74.30 4.91
C ALA A 158 4.96 -75.28 3.73
N LEU A 159 5.15 -74.76 2.52
CA LEU A 159 5.37 -75.57 1.31
C LEU A 159 6.70 -76.34 1.38
N ASP A 160 7.78 -75.70 1.83
CA ASP A 160 9.08 -76.34 2.07
C ASP A 160 8.97 -77.47 3.11
N ALA A 161 8.20 -77.26 4.19
CA ALA A 161 7.96 -78.29 5.21
C ALA A 161 7.14 -79.47 4.66
N ALA A 162 6.10 -79.20 3.87
CA ALA A 162 5.27 -80.23 3.25
C ALA A 162 6.05 -81.08 2.25
N LEU A 163 6.89 -80.46 1.42
CA LEU A 163 7.79 -81.14 0.49
C LEU A 163 8.79 -82.04 1.23
N LYS A 164 9.44 -81.54 2.29
CA LYS A 164 10.35 -82.36 3.12
C LYS A 164 9.62 -83.55 3.74
N ALA A 165 8.41 -83.35 4.27
CA ALA A 165 7.61 -84.42 4.85
C ALA A 165 7.12 -85.45 3.80
N ALA A 166 6.94 -85.06 2.54
CA ALA A 166 6.62 -85.97 1.45
C ALA A 166 7.84 -86.81 1.05
N VAL A 167 9.02 -86.17 0.91
CA VAL A 167 10.28 -86.86 0.59
C VAL A 167 10.66 -87.89 1.65
N ILE A 168 10.53 -87.54 2.94
CA ILE A 168 10.81 -88.49 4.05
C ILE A 168 9.85 -89.70 3.96
N ARG A 169 8.56 -89.46 3.70
CA ARG A 169 7.58 -90.55 3.55
C ARG A 169 7.87 -91.47 2.36
N GLU A 170 8.34 -90.94 1.24
CA GLU A 170 8.75 -91.78 0.09
C GLU A 170 10.03 -92.57 0.38
N MET A 171 11.00 -91.99 1.11
CA MET A 171 12.20 -92.71 1.53
C MET A 171 11.90 -93.83 2.53
N ASP A 172 10.99 -93.59 3.49
CA ASP A 172 10.54 -94.60 4.45
C ASP A 172 9.70 -95.72 3.79
N ALA A 173 9.01 -95.42 2.68
CA ALA A 173 8.26 -96.41 1.90
C ALA A 173 9.14 -97.23 0.93
N ALA A 174 10.34 -96.75 0.62
CA ALA A 174 11.30 -97.40 -0.27
C ALA A 174 12.41 -98.19 0.46
N ALA A 175 12.48 -98.09 1.79
CA ALA A 175 13.40 -98.81 2.68
C ALA A 175 12.74 -100.08 3.27
#